data_AF-A0A2Z6SAA0-F1
#
_entry.id   AF-A0A2Z6SAA0-F1
#
_cell.length_a   1.000
_cell.length_b   1.000
_cell.length_c   1.000
_cell.angle_alpha   90.00
_cell.angle_beta   90.00
_cell.angle_gamma   90.00
#
_symmetry.space_group_name_H-M   'P 1'
#
loop_
_entity.id
_entity.type
_entity.pdbx_description
1 polymer ?
#
loop_
_entity_poly.entity_id
_entity_poly.type
_entity_poly.pdbx_seq_one_letter_code
_entity_poly.pdbx_strand_id
1 'polypeptide(L)'
;MEDPKIQEAIETLDILHEISTLLNTGLDRDTLSLCLNLCENGVNPEALAAVIKELRRESVSFKSFDNSTSNDRGGTSNNNNNNNNNNNSGGSGTGNIFGSNPTTSKS
;
A
#
# COMPACT_ATOMS: atom_id res chain seq x y z
N MET A 1 -20.60 -19.77 37.73
CA MET A 1 -19.62 -20.84 37.56
C MET A 1 -19.51 -20.99 36.06
N GLU A 2 -18.38 -20.61 35.48
CA GLU A 2 -18.18 -20.72 34.03
C GLU A 2 -18.26 -22.20 33.62
N ASP A 3 -18.96 -22.51 32.53
CA ASP A 3 -19.09 -23.87 32.04
C ASP A 3 -17.72 -24.37 31.54
N PRO A 4 -17.20 -25.50 32.04
CA PRO A 4 -15.86 -25.99 31.70
C PRO A 4 -15.68 -26.21 30.19
N LYS A 5 -16.76 -26.58 29.49
CA LYS A 5 -16.78 -26.77 28.03
C LYS A 5 -16.53 -25.48 27.25
N ILE A 6 -17.00 -24.34 27.77
CA ILE A 6 -16.76 -23.03 27.14
C ILE A 6 -15.27 -22.69 27.27
N GLN A 7 -14.67 -22.97 28.43
CA GLN A 7 -13.24 -22.74 28.65
C GLN A 7 -12.36 -23.60 27.74
N GLU A 8 -12.70 -24.89 27.57
CA GLU A 8 -12.00 -25.81 26.65
C GLU A 8 -12.10 -25.37 25.19
N ALA A 9 -13.26 -24.89 24.75
CA ALA A 9 -13.46 -24.40 23.39
C ALA A 9 -12.63 -23.14 23.10
N ILE A 10 -12.57 -22.21 24.07
CA ILE A 10 -11.75 -21.00 23.97
C ILE A 10 -10.26 -21.36 23.86
N GLU A 11 -9.78 -22.26 24.73
CA GLU A 11 -8.39 -22.70 24.73
C GLU A 11 -8.03 -23.41 23.41
N THR A 12 -8.93 -24.26 22.91
CA THR A 12 -8.75 -24.94 21.62
C THR A 12 -8.58 -23.94 20.48
N LEU A 13 -9.46 -22.93 20.42
CA LEU A 13 -9.39 -21.89 19.40
C LEU A 13 -8.09 -21.07 19.49
N ASP A 14 -7.62 -20.80 20.71
CA ASP A 14 -6.38 -20.06 20.94
C ASP A 14 -5.15 -20.83 20.44
N ILE A 15 -5.08 -22.13 20.73
CA ILE A 15 -4.03 -23.01 20.22
C ILE A 15 -4.07 -23.06 18.68
N LEU A 16 -5.27 -23.19 18.08
CA LEU A 16 -5.41 -23.20 16.63
C LEU A 16 -4.98 -21.87 15.98
N HIS A 17 -5.27 -20.74 16.63
CA HIS A 17 -4.85 -19.43 16.15
C HIS A 17 -3.32 -19.24 16.25
N GLU A 18 -2.69 -19.75 17.31
CA GLU A 18 -1.24 -19.76 17.44
C GLU A 18 -0.61 -20.59 16.31
N ILE A 19 -1.13 -21.79 16.03
CA ILE A 19 -0.69 -22.63 14.91
C ILE A 19 -0.86 -21.89 13.57
N SER A 20 -2.01 -21.25 13.35
CA SER A 20 -2.29 -20.44 12.15
C SER A 20 -1.27 -19.32 11.96
N THR A 21 -0.87 -18.67 13.04
CA THR A 21 0.14 -17.60 13.06
C THR A 21 1.53 -18.15 12.73
N LEU A 22 1.91 -19.27 13.33
CA LEU A 22 3.20 -19.93 13.06
C LEU A 22 3.32 -20.40 11.60
N LEU A 23 2.24 -20.91 11.03
CA LEU A 23 2.16 -21.31 9.63
C LEU A 23 1.92 -20.13 8.67
N ASN A 24 1.79 -18.92 9.22
CA ASN A 24 1.62 -17.68 8.49
C ASN A 24 0.46 -17.72 7.49
N THR A 25 -0.64 -18.39 7.86
CA THR A 25 -1.83 -18.52 6.99
C THR A 25 -2.56 -17.18 6.81
N GLY A 26 -2.34 -16.24 7.74
CA GLY A 26 -2.95 -14.92 7.76
C GLY A 26 -4.45 -14.96 8.06
N LEU A 27 -4.95 -16.00 8.74
CA LEU A 27 -6.33 -16.05 9.25
C LEU A 27 -6.39 -15.42 10.64
N ASP A 28 -7.22 -14.39 10.78
CA ASP A 28 -7.63 -13.82 12.06
C ASP A 28 -8.53 -14.78 12.85
N ARG A 29 -8.66 -14.51 14.17
CA ARG A 29 -9.41 -15.37 15.08
C ARG A 29 -10.86 -15.57 14.67
N ASP A 30 -11.53 -14.51 14.21
CA ASP A 30 -12.94 -14.58 13.80
C ASP A 30 -13.12 -15.43 12.53
N THR A 31 -12.27 -15.21 11.53
CA THR A 31 -12.27 -16.02 10.31
C THR A 31 -11.93 -17.48 10.59
N LEU A 32 -10.99 -17.74 11.50
CA LEU A 32 -10.64 -19.10 11.92
C LEU A 32 -11.82 -19.80 12.62
N SER A 33 -12.53 -19.11 13.52
CA SER A 33 -13.74 -19.64 14.16
C SER A 33 -14.81 -19.99 13.14
N LEU A 34 -15.01 -19.15 12.12
CA LEU A 34 -15.95 -19.44 11.05
C LEU A 34 -15.53 -20.67 10.24
N CYS A 35 -14.24 -20.76 9.89
CA CYS A 35 -13.70 -21.93 9.17
C CYS A 35 -13.90 -23.21 9.98
N LEU A 36 -13.67 -23.17 11.29
CA LEU A 36 -13.88 -24.29 12.18
C LEU A 36 -15.35 -24.73 12.18
N ASN A 37 -16.28 -23.79 12.36
CA ASN A 37 -17.71 -24.08 12.30
C ASN A 37 -18.12 -24.69 10.95
N LEU A 38 -17.57 -24.21 9.83
CA LEU A 38 -17.82 -24.81 8.52
C LEU A 38 -17.30 -26.25 8.43
N CYS A 39 -16.10 -26.50 8.93
CA CYS A 39 -15.53 -27.86 9.00
C CYS A 39 -16.35 -28.79 9.89
N GLU A 40 -16.83 -28.31 11.04
CA GLU A 40 -17.72 -29.05 11.95
C GLU A 40 -19.06 -29.40 11.30
N ASN A 41 -19.54 -28.55 10.37
CA ASN A 41 -20.72 -28.81 9.55
C ASN A 41 -20.43 -29.74 8.34
N GLY A 42 -19.23 -30.32 8.25
CA GLY A 42 -18.86 -31.32 7.24
C GLY A 42 -18.31 -30.74 5.93
N VAL A 43 -17.95 -29.45 5.90
CA VAL A 43 -17.27 -28.86 4.74
C VAL A 43 -15.86 -29.42 4.61
N ASN A 44 -15.44 -29.77 3.39
CA ASN A 44 -14.09 -30.23 3.13
C ASN A 44 -13.07 -29.08 3.36
N PRO A 45 -12.08 -29.23 4.26
CA PRO A 45 -11.08 -28.19 4.56
C PRO A 45 -10.22 -27.83 3.34
N GLU A 46 -9.96 -28.78 2.43
CA GLU A 46 -9.18 -28.52 1.22
C GLU A 46 -9.93 -27.60 0.24
N ALA A 47 -11.23 -27.87 0.06
CA ALA A 47 -12.10 -27.04 -0.78
C ALA A 47 -12.29 -25.64 -0.16
N LEU A 48 -12.47 -25.56 1.16
CA LEU A 48 -12.58 -24.30 1.88
C LEU A 48 -11.30 -23.45 1.73
N ALA A 49 -10.13 -24.07 1.85
CA ALA A 49 -8.86 -23.39 1.63
C ALA A 49 -8.71 -22.85 0.21
N ALA A 50 -9.19 -23.58 -0.81
CA ALA A 50 -9.20 -23.10 -2.19
C ALA A 50 -10.09 -21.86 -2.34
N VAL A 51 -11.29 -21.87 -1.77
CA VAL A 51 -12.22 -20.73 -1.79
C VAL A 51 -11.63 -19.51 -1.09
N ILE A 52 -11.03 -19.67 0.10
CA ILE A 52 -10.40 -18.56 0.83
C ILE A 52 -9.26 -17.93 0.02
N LYS A 53 -8.44 -18.75 -0.64
CA LYS A 53 -7.35 -18.27 -1.51
C LYS A 53 -7.90 -17.50 -2.71
N GLU A 54 -8.99 -17.97 -3.31
CA GLU A 54 -9.66 -17.30 -4.42
C GLU A 54 -10.18 -15.93 -4.00
N LEU A 55 -10.98 -15.87 -2.94
CA LEU A 55 -11.57 -14.63 -2.42
C LEU A 55 -10.51 -13.59 -2.06
N ARG A 56 -9.40 -14.03 -1.44
CA ARG A 56 -8.28 -13.14 -1.13
C ARG A 56 -7.64 -12.57 -2.39
N ARG A 57 -7.42 -13.40 -3.41
CA ARG A 57 -6.85 -12.97 -4.69
C ARG A 57 -7.75 -11.96 -5.39
N GLU A 58 -9.05 -12.24 -5.46
CA GLU A 58 -10.04 -11.33 -6.04
C GLU A 58 -10.08 -10.00 -5.28
N SER A 59 -10.08 -10.02 -3.94
CA SER A 59 -10.13 -8.80 -3.12
C SER A 59 -8.96 -7.83 -3.37
N VAL A 60 -7.75 -8.36 -3.63
CA VAL A 60 -6.57 -7.56 -4.00
C VAL A 60 -6.74 -6.96 -5.39
N SER A 61 -7.27 -7.74 -6.33
CA SER A 61 -7.59 -7.26 -7.68
C SER A 61 -8.59 -6.10 -7.61
N PHE A 62 -9.70 -6.26 -6.87
CA PHE A 62 -10.72 -5.22 -6.70
C PHE A 62 -10.19 -3.93 -6.09
N LYS A 63 -9.34 -3.98 -5.06
CA LYS A 63 -8.71 -2.78 -4.46
C LYS A 63 -7.84 -2.00 -5.46
N SER A 64 -7.27 -2.67 -6.45
CA SER A 64 -6.41 -2.03 -7.45
C SER A 64 -7.20 -1.19 -8.48
N PHE A 65 -8.47 -1.52 -8.72
CA PHE A 65 -9.33 -0.76 -9.64
C PHE A 65 -9.77 0.59 -9.07
N ASP A 66 -10.11 0.65 -7.78
CA ASP A 66 -10.59 1.87 -7.13
C ASP A 66 -9.53 2.99 -7.13
N ASN A 67 -8.26 2.61 -6.92
CA ASN A 67 -7.14 3.55 -6.81
C ASN A 67 -6.75 4.25 -8.14
N SER A 68 -7.26 3.77 -9.28
CA SER A 68 -6.93 4.35 -10.60
C SER A 68 -7.80 5.56 -10.98
N THR A 69 -8.79 5.92 -10.17
CA THR A 69 -9.78 6.98 -10.52
C THR A 69 -9.48 8.38 -9.99
N SER A 70 -8.36 8.58 -9.28
CA SER A 70 -8.10 9.83 -8.54
C SER A 70 -6.98 10.74 -9.07
N ASN A 71 -6.33 10.43 -10.20
CA ASN A 71 -5.18 11.22 -10.68
C ASN A 71 -5.44 12.25 -11.80
N ASP A 72 -6.70 12.53 -12.17
CA ASP A 72 -7.03 13.48 -13.26
C ASP A 72 -7.58 14.85 -12.76
N ARG A 73 -7.09 15.35 -11.62
CA ARG A 73 -7.43 16.70 -11.12
C ARG A 73 -6.24 17.41 -10.49
N GLY A 74 -5.36 17.97 -11.30
CA GLY A 74 -4.24 18.75 -10.75
C GLY A 74 -3.32 19.34 -11.80
N GLY A 75 -3.84 20.22 -12.66
CA GLY A 75 -3.04 20.92 -13.66
C GLY A 75 -3.58 22.31 -13.98
N THR A 76 -3.80 23.16 -12.97
CA THR A 76 -4.09 24.59 -13.21
C THR A 76 -2.81 25.21 -13.78
N SER A 77 -2.80 25.42 -15.09
CA SER A 77 -1.75 26.15 -15.81
C SER A 77 -1.67 27.59 -15.26
N ASN A 78 -0.68 27.84 -14.40
CA ASN A 78 -0.43 29.15 -13.82
C ASN A 78 0.46 29.95 -14.78
N ASN A 79 -0.16 30.64 -15.74
CA ASN A 79 0.51 31.45 -16.73
C ASN A 79 0.93 32.79 -16.09
N ASN A 80 2.08 32.78 -15.41
CA ASN A 80 2.63 33.92 -14.70
C ASN A 80 3.34 34.86 -15.70
N ASN A 81 2.55 35.62 -16.46
CA ASN A 81 3.04 36.66 -17.36
C ASN A 81 3.39 37.92 -16.55
N ASN A 82 4.53 37.88 -15.84
CA ASN A 82 5.07 39.02 -15.13
C ASN A 82 6.09 39.75 -16.03
N ASN A 83 5.58 40.47 -17.03
CA ASN A 83 6.36 41.48 -17.74
C ASN A 83 6.13 42.84 -17.06
N ASN A 84 6.73 43.02 -15.88
CA ASN A 84 6.85 44.33 -15.27
C ASN A 84 8.16 44.98 -15.74
N ASN A 85 8.02 45.68 -16.85
CA ASN A 85 8.91 46.75 -17.26
C ASN A 85 8.95 47.84 -16.18
N ASN A 86 10.04 47.95 -15.43
CA ASN A 86 10.45 49.25 -14.91
C ASN A 86 11.96 49.42 -14.86
N ASN A 87 12.34 50.58 -15.36
CA ASN A 87 13.65 51.07 -15.67
C ASN A 87 14.44 51.50 -14.43
N ASN A 88 15.76 51.51 -14.63
CA ASN A 88 16.69 52.53 -14.16
C ASN A 88 17.07 52.57 -12.66
N SER A 89 18.31 52.17 -12.37
CA SER A 89 19.24 53.04 -11.63
C SER A 89 20.66 52.51 -11.79
N GLY A 90 21.57 53.40 -12.21
CA GLY A 90 22.93 53.07 -12.60
C GLY A 90 23.89 52.64 -11.48
N GLY A 91 25.10 52.30 -11.93
CA GLY A 91 26.27 51.94 -11.14
C GLY A 91 27.25 51.24 -12.08
N SER A 92 28.08 51.98 -12.80
CA SER A 92 29.47 52.30 -12.40
C SER A 92 30.30 51.06 -12.04
N GLY A 93 31.29 50.77 -12.87
CA GLY A 93 32.55 50.23 -12.36
C GLY A 93 33.03 48.94 -13.02
N THR A 94 34.15 49.08 -13.74
CA THR A 94 35.34 48.20 -13.68
C THR A 94 35.08 46.70 -13.90
N GLY A 95 35.45 46.10 -15.03
CA GLY A 95 36.83 45.94 -15.47
C GLY A 95 37.17 44.45 -15.60
N ASN A 96 38.04 44.11 -16.54
CA ASN A 96 38.70 42.80 -16.79
C ASN A 96 37.83 41.74 -17.51
N ILE A 97 38.01 41.41 -18.79
CA ILE A 97 39.19 41.02 -19.62
C ILE A 97 39.74 39.65 -19.20
N PHE A 98 39.80 38.73 -20.19
CA PHE A 98 40.32 37.34 -20.21
C PHE A 98 39.26 36.27 -19.87
N GLY A 99 38.75 35.42 -20.77
CA GLY A 99 39.26 34.93 -22.04
C GLY A 99 40.01 33.61 -21.85
N SER A 100 39.31 32.46 -21.77
CA SER A 100 39.87 31.13 -22.09
C SER A 100 38.78 30.09 -22.28
N ASN A 101 39.04 29.20 -23.23
CA ASN A 101 38.17 28.38 -24.08
C ASN A 101 37.71 27.05 -23.43
N PRO A 102 36.70 26.32 -23.97
CA PRO A 102 36.28 25.00 -23.52
C PRO A 102 37.07 23.87 -24.23
N THR A 103 36.65 22.62 -23.99
CA THR A 103 37.13 21.32 -24.54
C THR A 103 38.22 20.68 -23.66
N THR A 104 38.20 19.38 -23.34
CA THR A 104 37.96 18.22 -24.21
C THR A 104 37.34 17.03 -23.48
N SER A 105 36.35 16.39 -24.13
CA SER A 105 35.92 15.02 -23.86
C SER A 105 36.90 13.99 -24.46
N LYS A 106 36.89 12.79 -23.86
CA LYS A 106 37.30 11.47 -24.39
C LYS A 106 38.81 11.20 -24.53
N SER A 107 39.26 10.22 -23.75
CA SER A 107 39.68 8.94 -24.33
C SER A 107 39.23 7.78 -23.45
#